data_AF-A0AA87CSZ9-F1
#
_entry.id   AF-A0AA87CSZ9-F1
#
_cell.length_a   1.000
_cell.length_b   1.000
_cell.length_c   1.000
_cell.angle_alpha   90.00
_cell.angle_beta   90.00
_cell.angle_gamma   90.00
#
_symmetry.space_group_name_H-M   'P 1'
#
loop_
_entity.id
_entity.type
_entity.pdbx_description
1 polymer ?
#
loop_
_entity_poly.entity_id
_entity_poly.type
_entity_poly.pdbx_seq_one_letter_code
_entity_poly.pdbx_strand_id
1 'polypeptide(L)'
;MKKYILLFLFVFISAVATTTFIYNKDNDVNICNSDILWIKDNGTDDGIMLKSKTSVLVADDNTGRMNMYGYIKENNIFYRLDRALYFSYHAIDKNNHYSIRFKSLSITSSDNVPQKLFANFIQLEEEKIHYYINLTKMDDNIYIIKDEAYSSFTCHADK
;
A
#
# COMPACT_ATOMS: atom_id res chain seq x y z
N MET A 1 -38.39 37.47 18.83
CA MET A 1 -37.15 37.86 18.12
C MET A 1 -35.89 37.23 18.74
N LYS A 2 -35.63 37.37 20.06
CA LYS A 2 -34.45 36.76 20.72
C LYS A 2 -34.27 35.24 20.52
N LYS A 3 -35.37 34.48 20.48
CA LYS A 3 -35.33 33.01 20.24
C LYS A 3 -34.81 32.64 18.84
N TYR A 4 -35.11 33.44 17.82
CA TYR A 4 -34.64 33.21 16.44
C TYR A 4 -33.17 33.60 16.25
N ILE A 5 -32.71 34.61 17.00
CA ILE A 5 -31.30 35.03 17.02
C ILE A 5 -30.41 33.92 17.60
N LEU A 6 -30.84 33.29 18.70
CA LEU A 6 -30.13 32.16 19.31
C LEU A 6 -30.07 30.94 18.39
N LEU A 7 -31.15 30.66 17.66
CA LEU A 7 -31.20 29.55 16.71
C LEU A 7 -30.26 29.76 15.52
N PHE A 8 -30.22 30.97 14.98
CA PHE A 8 -29.29 31.35 13.91
C PHE A 8 -27.83 31.26 14.35
N LEU A 9 -27.52 31.72 15.56
CA LEU A 9 -26.18 31.61 16.15
C LEU A 9 -25.76 30.15 16.30
N PHE A 10 -26.65 29.28 16.76
CA PHE A 10 -26.35 27.86 16.93
C PHE A 10 -26.08 27.16 15.59
N VAL A 11 -26.88 27.47 14.56
CA VAL A 11 -26.69 26.94 13.19
C VAL A 11 -25.40 27.48 12.56
N PHE A 12 -25.06 28.75 12.81
CA PHE A 12 -23.83 29.33 12.29
C PHE A 12 -22.60 28.72 12.97
N ILE A 13 -22.62 28.57 14.29
CA ILE A 13 -21.51 27.94 15.03
C ILE A 13 -21.34 26.48 14.63
N SER A 14 -22.44 25.73 14.44
CA SER A 14 -22.34 24.33 14.01
C SER A 14 -21.79 24.20 12.59
N ALA A 15 -22.18 25.08 11.67
CA ALA A 15 -21.65 25.12 10.29
C ALA A 15 -20.16 25.51 10.25
N VAL A 16 -19.75 26.48 11.07
CA VAL A 16 -18.34 26.85 11.20
C VAL A 16 -17.53 25.69 11.80
N ALA A 17 -18.04 25.05 12.86
CA ALA A 17 -17.37 23.92 13.50
C ALA A 17 -17.18 22.73 12.54
N THR A 18 -18.21 22.34 11.79
CA THR A 18 -18.12 21.24 10.81
C THR A 18 -17.19 21.57 9.65
N THR A 19 -17.22 22.80 9.13
CA THR A 19 -16.30 23.21 8.06
C THR A 19 -14.85 23.24 8.54
N THR A 20 -14.57 23.76 9.74
CA THR A 20 -13.20 23.67 10.30
C THR A 20 -12.77 22.23 10.58
N PHE A 21 -13.67 21.35 11.03
CA PHE A 21 -13.34 19.94 11.25
C PHE A 21 -13.03 19.20 9.94
N ILE A 22 -13.78 19.47 8.87
CA ILE A 22 -13.54 18.90 7.54
C ILE A 22 -12.25 19.48 6.93
N TYR A 23 -12.00 20.78 7.10
CA TYR A 23 -10.81 21.45 6.56
C TYR A 23 -9.53 21.05 7.30
N ASN A 24 -9.61 20.88 8.61
CA ASN A 24 -8.50 20.44 9.46
C ASN A 24 -8.40 18.91 9.56
N LYS A 25 -9.19 18.16 8.79
CA LYS A 25 -8.88 16.76 8.54
C LYS A 25 -7.67 16.74 7.62
N ASP A 26 -6.50 17.00 8.20
CA ASP A 26 -5.23 16.68 7.57
C ASP A 26 -5.33 15.21 7.17
N ASN A 27 -5.16 14.94 5.88
CA ASN A 27 -4.95 13.58 5.44
C ASN A 27 -3.54 13.23 5.89
N ASP A 28 -3.40 12.82 7.16
CA ASP A 28 -2.13 12.40 7.72
C ASP A 28 -1.62 11.23 6.87
N VAL A 29 -0.56 11.48 6.12
CA VAL A 29 0.10 10.45 5.31
C VAL A 29 1.26 9.92 6.11
N ASN A 30 1.18 8.66 6.51
CA ASN A 30 2.30 7.99 7.16
C ASN A 30 3.25 7.45 6.09
N ILE A 31 4.55 7.71 6.26
CA ILE A 31 5.60 7.28 5.32
C ILE A 31 6.54 6.29 6.00
N CYS A 32 6.71 5.12 5.38
CA CYS A 32 7.67 4.10 5.79
C CYS A 32 8.69 3.88 4.67
N ASN A 33 9.98 3.90 5.00
CA ASN A 33 11.06 3.62 4.04
C ASN A 33 11.72 2.28 4.39
N SER A 34 11.95 1.46 3.38
CA SER A 34 12.53 0.12 3.54
C SER A 34 13.37 -0.28 2.34
N ASP A 35 14.27 -1.24 2.53
CA ASP A 35 14.97 -1.91 1.44
C ASP A 35 14.37 -3.32 1.26
N ILE A 36 13.98 -3.64 0.04
CA ILE A 36 13.40 -4.93 -0.33
C ILE A 36 14.43 -5.75 -1.12
N LEU A 37 14.59 -7.01 -0.72
CA LEU A 37 15.24 -8.05 -1.51
C LEU A 37 14.27 -9.23 -1.66
N TRP A 38 13.84 -9.49 -2.89
CA TRP A 38 13.02 -10.65 -3.24
C TRP A 38 13.75 -11.52 -4.25
N ILE A 39 13.73 -12.83 -4.02
CA ILE A 39 14.32 -13.82 -4.92
C ILE A 39 13.23 -14.84 -5.23
N LYS A 40 12.91 -15.01 -6.51
CA LYS A 40 11.97 -16.02 -7.01
C LYS A 40 12.76 -17.08 -7.76
N ASP A 41 12.51 -18.35 -7.44
CA ASP A 41 13.06 -19.46 -8.21
C ASP A 41 12.47 -19.48 -9.62
N ASN A 42 13.33 -19.68 -10.62
CA ASN A 42 12.96 -19.85 -12.04
C ASN A 42 13.67 -21.05 -12.68
N GLY A 43 14.22 -21.97 -11.87
CA GLY A 43 14.98 -23.13 -12.33
C GLY A 43 16.45 -22.84 -12.70
N THR A 44 16.98 -21.67 -12.34
CA THR A 44 18.40 -21.32 -12.46
C THR A 44 19.02 -21.10 -11.08
N ASP A 45 20.34 -21.21 -10.96
CA ASP A 45 21.07 -21.06 -9.68
C ASP A 45 20.83 -19.69 -9.01
N ASP A 46 20.62 -18.64 -9.81
CA ASP A 46 20.48 -17.25 -9.33
C ASP A 46 19.02 -16.80 -9.14
N GLY A 47 18.05 -17.52 -9.72
CA GLY A 47 16.65 -17.10 -9.76
C GLY A 47 16.40 -15.76 -10.48
N ILE A 48 15.22 -15.19 -10.24
CA ILE A 48 14.88 -13.81 -10.58
C ILE A 48 14.96 -12.99 -9.29
N MET A 49 15.82 -11.96 -9.28
CA MET A 49 16.07 -11.15 -8.10
C MET A 49 15.53 -9.73 -8.28
N LEU A 50 14.76 -9.23 -7.32
CA LEU A 50 14.40 -7.81 -7.21
C LEU A 50 15.11 -7.23 -5.99
N LYS A 51 15.84 -6.13 -6.19
CA LYS A 51 16.43 -5.32 -5.12
C LYS A 51 16.01 -3.88 -5.29
N SER A 52 15.33 -3.31 -4.28
CA SER A 52 14.84 -1.93 -4.36
C SER A 52 14.86 -1.22 -3.02
N LYS A 53 15.09 0.09 -3.07
CA LYS A 53 14.64 1.01 -2.04
C LYS A 53 13.17 1.30 -2.26
N THR A 54 12.39 1.24 -1.19
CA THR A 54 10.94 1.36 -1.24
C THR A 54 10.45 2.39 -0.24
N SER A 55 9.53 3.25 -0.66
CA SER A 55 8.83 4.19 0.20
C SER A 55 7.34 3.93 0.11
N VAL A 56 6.72 3.59 1.24
CA VAL A 56 5.29 3.27 1.36
C VAL A 56 4.60 4.42 2.07
N LEU A 57 3.64 5.03 1.40
CA LEU A 57 2.76 6.06 1.90
C LEU A 57 1.37 5.45 2.11
N VAL A 58 0.78 5.64 3.29
CA VAL A 58 -0.60 5.22 3.58
C VAL A 58 -1.42 6.42 4.05
N ALA A 59 -2.66 6.50 3.61
CA ALA A 59 -3.62 7.54 3.95
C ALA A 59 -4.81 6.94 4.71
N ASP A 60 -5.48 7.77 5.51
CA ASP A 60 -6.61 7.39 6.37
C ASP A 60 -7.84 6.85 5.61
N ASP A 61 -7.90 7.04 4.30
CA ASP A 61 -8.97 6.54 3.44
C ASP A 61 -8.73 5.11 2.93
N ASN A 62 -7.81 4.37 3.54
CA ASN A 62 -7.42 3.01 3.15
C ASN A 62 -6.75 2.91 1.78
N THR A 63 -6.16 4.01 1.31
CA THR A 63 -5.35 4.03 0.09
C THR A 63 -3.89 4.26 0.41
N GLY A 64 -3.02 3.89 -0.52
CA GLY A 64 -1.60 4.09 -0.37
C GLY A 64 -0.86 4.11 -1.69
N ARG A 65 0.39 4.54 -1.60
CA ARG A 65 1.33 4.60 -2.72
C ARG A 65 2.66 4.02 -2.30
N MET A 66 3.20 3.12 -3.10
CA MET A 66 4.52 2.53 -2.91
C MET A 66 5.44 2.95 -4.05
N ASN A 67 6.49 3.70 -3.76
CA ASN A 67 7.54 4.00 -4.72
C ASN A 67 8.65 2.97 -4.60
N MET A 68 9.13 2.43 -5.72
CA MET A 68 10.21 1.46 -5.78
C MET A 68 11.30 1.94 -6.73
N TYR A 69 12.53 2.00 -6.23
CA TYR A 69 13.71 2.36 -7.01
C TYR A 69 14.82 1.34 -6.81
N GLY A 70 15.31 0.73 -7.90
CA GLY A 70 16.34 -0.29 -7.83
C GLY A 70 16.51 -1.06 -9.13
N TYR A 71 16.59 -2.38 -9.05
CA TYR A 71 16.71 -3.24 -10.22
C TYR A 71 16.03 -4.60 -10.06
N ILE A 72 15.71 -5.21 -11.20
CA ILE A 72 15.44 -6.65 -11.32
C ILE A 72 16.58 -7.30 -12.11
N LYS A 73 17.13 -8.40 -11.61
CA LYS A 73 18.13 -9.23 -12.29
C LYS A 73 17.48 -10.54 -12.73
N GLU A 74 17.60 -10.86 -14.01
CA GLU A 74 17.23 -12.16 -14.59
C GLU A 74 18.32 -12.57 -15.60
N ASN A 75 18.82 -13.80 -15.52
CA ASN A 75 19.83 -14.34 -16.45
C ASN A 75 21.05 -13.42 -16.64
N ASN A 76 21.54 -12.84 -15.54
CA ASN A 76 22.65 -11.87 -15.52
C ASN A 76 22.41 -10.53 -16.24
N ILE A 77 21.16 -10.25 -16.64
CA ILE A 77 20.73 -8.96 -17.18
C ILE A 77 20.11 -8.14 -16.05
N PHE A 78 20.49 -6.87 -15.95
CA PHE A 78 19.95 -5.92 -14.97
C PHE A 78 18.97 -4.95 -15.63
N TYR A 79 17.74 -4.96 -15.14
CA TYR A 79 16.68 -4.04 -15.53
C TYR A 79 16.50 -2.99 -14.43
N ARG A 80 16.58 -1.72 -14.80
CA ARG A 80 16.36 -0.58 -13.90
C ARG A 80 14.87 -0.48 -13.55
N LEU A 81 14.58 -0.55 -12.25
CA LEU A 81 13.25 -0.42 -11.67
C LEU A 81 13.07 1.00 -11.13
N ASP A 82 12.05 1.71 -11.61
CA ASP A 82 11.67 3.04 -11.13
C ASP A 82 10.17 3.26 -11.34
N ARG A 83 9.38 2.82 -10.36
CA ARG A 83 7.90 2.74 -10.44
C ARG A 83 7.24 3.25 -9.18
N ALA A 84 6.02 3.75 -9.34
CA ALA A 84 5.08 3.98 -8.26
C ALA A 84 3.87 3.06 -8.40
N LEU A 85 3.51 2.34 -7.35
CA LEU A 85 2.32 1.51 -7.29
C LEU A 85 1.28 2.18 -6.40
N TYR A 86 0.03 2.13 -6.81
CA TYR A 86 -1.10 2.59 -6.02
C TYR A 86 -1.87 1.38 -5.51
N PHE A 87 -2.20 1.37 -4.23
CA PHE A 87 -2.89 0.25 -3.61
C PHE A 87 -4.01 0.72 -2.69
N SER A 88 -4.94 -0.19 -2.41
CA SER A 88 -5.84 -0.09 -1.25
C SER A 88 -5.53 -1.20 -0.27
N TYR A 89 -5.80 -0.96 1.00
CA TYR A 89 -5.63 -1.95 2.05
C TYR A 89 -6.86 -2.04 2.96
N HIS A 90 -7.15 -3.22 3.50
CA HIS A 90 -8.27 -3.41 4.42
C HIS A 90 -7.85 -4.32 5.57
N ALA A 91 -8.18 -3.93 6.80
CA ALA A 91 -8.02 -4.80 7.96
C ALA A 91 -8.94 -6.02 7.82
N ILE A 92 -8.37 -7.21 8.01
CA ILE A 92 -9.09 -8.49 7.92
C ILE A 92 -9.62 -8.88 9.30
N ASP A 93 -8.84 -8.59 10.34
CA ASP A 93 -9.20 -8.84 11.72
C ASP A 93 -8.69 -7.71 12.63
N LYS A 94 -8.82 -7.91 13.95
CA LYS A 94 -8.34 -6.96 14.96
C LYS A 94 -6.86 -7.16 15.35
N ASN A 95 -6.16 -8.08 14.71
CA ASN A 95 -4.80 -8.51 15.07
C ASN A 95 -3.75 -8.01 14.06
N ASN A 96 -3.99 -6.85 13.44
CA ASN A 96 -3.10 -6.22 12.46
C ASN A 96 -2.83 -7.08 11.20
N HIS A 97 -3.80 -7.93 10.81
CA HIS A 97 -3.79 -8.56 9.50
C HIS A 97 -4.49 -7.66 8.47
N TYR A 98 -3.84 -7.45 7.34
CA TYR A 98 -4.35 -6.61 6.26
C TYR A 98 -4.34 -7.34 4.93
N SER A 99 -5.36 -7.08 4.12
CA SER A 99 -5.35 -7.41 2.70
C SER A 99 -4.93 -6.18 1.91
N ILE A 100 -4.01 -6.33 0.96
CA ILE A 100 -3.54 -5.29 0.07
C ILE A 100 -3.92 -5.66 -1.36
N ARG A 101 -4.38 -4.67 -2.12
CA ARG A 101 -4.67 -4.79 -3.55
C ARG A 101 -4.00 -3.66 -4.32
N PHE A 102 -3.06 -4.01 -5.21
CA PHE A 102 -2.42 -3.05 -6.10
C PHE A 102 -3.34 -2.73 -7.27
N LYS A 103 -3.74 -1.47 -7.42
CA LYS A 103 -4.73 -1.04 -8.42
C LYS A 103 -4.10 -0.67 -9.75
N SER A 104 -3.04 0.11 -9.68
CA SER A 104 -2.38 0.67 -10.85
C SER A 104 -0.92 0.95 -10.55
N LEU A 105 -0.16 1.23 -11.61
CA LEU A 105 1.22 1.65 -11.50
C LEU A 105 1.51 2.83 -12.43
N SER A 106 2.56 3.58 -12.09
CA SER A 106 3.15 4.64 -12.89
C SER A 106 4.62 4.27 -13.13
N ILE A 107 5.03 4.28 -14.40
CA ILE A 107 6.37 3.93 -14.85
C ILE A 107 7.08 5.21 -15.25
N THR A 108 8.29 5.42 -14.73
CA THR A 108 9.12 6.56 -15.15
C THR A 108 9.84 6.26 -16.47
N SER A 109 10.31 7.29 -17.17
CA SER A 109 11.10 7.12 -18.39
C SER A 109 12.44 6.40 -18.18
N SER A 110 12.89 6.27 -16.93
CA SER A 110 14.15 5.60 -16.60
C SER A 110 13.99 4.11 -16.29
N ASP A 111 12.75 3.64 -16.12
CA ASP A 111 12.44 2.23 -15.93
C ASP A 111 12.50 1.48 -17.27
N ASN A 112 13.09 0.28 -17.24
CA ASN A 112 13.13 -0.59 -18.41
C ASN A 112 12.72 -2.04 -18.09
N VAL A 113 12.03 -2.24 -16.96
CA VAL A 113 11.58 -3.58 -16.53
C VAL A 113 10.41 -4.03 -17.42
N PRO A 114 10.48 -5.19 -18.07
CA PRO A 114 9.32 -5.74 -18.78
C PRO A 114 8.16 -6.01 -17.81
N GLN A 115 6.92 -5.67 -18.19
CA GLN A 115 5.75 -5.87 -17.31
C GLN A 115 5.59 -7.33 -16.87
N LYS A 116 5.84 -8.29 -17.77
CA LYS A 116 5.81 -9.72 -17.45
C LYS A 116 6.85 -10.10 -16.40
N LEU A 117 8.03 -9.47 -16.44
CA LEU A 117 9.08 -9.72 -15.45
C LEU A 117 8.68 -9.16 -14.08
N PHE A 118 8.10 -7.94 -14.06
CA PHE A 118 7.60 -7.32 -12.84
C PHE A 118 6.48 -8.12 -12.17
N ALA A 119 5.58 -8.72 -12.98
CA ALA A 119 4.46 -9.54 -12.50
C ALA A 119 4.87 -10.80 -11.72
N ASN A 120 6.14 -11.22 -11.78
CA ASN A 120 6.65 -12.29 -10.89
C ASN A 120 6.71 -11.86 -9.41
N PHE A 121 6.70 -10.56 -9.15
CA PHE A 121 6.81 -9.98 -7.80
C PHE A 121 5.49 -9.33 -7.36
N ILE A 122 4.92 -8.47 -8.21
CA ILE A 122 3.70 -7.73 -7.89
C ILE A 122 2.74 -7.76 -9.07
N GLN A 123 1.52 -8.19 -8.80
CA GLN A 123 0.42 -8.35 -9.73
C GLN A 123 -0.66 -7.29 -9.43
N LEU A 124 -1.27 -6.75 -10.48
CA LEU A 124 -2.26 -5.68 -10.38
C LEU A 124 -3.69 -6.23 -10.26
N GLU A 125 -4.64 -5.35 -9.91
CA GLU A 125 -6.05 -5.64 -9.64
C GLU A 125 -6.77 -6.39 -10.76
N GLU A 126 -6.35 -6.20 -12.02
CA GLU A 126 -6.85 -6.93 -13.18
C GLU A 126 -6.76 -8.46 -12.99
N GLU A 127 -5.80 -8.92 -12.19
CA GLU A 127 -5.56 -10.33 -11.91
C GLU A 127 -6.36 -10.84 -10.68
N LYS A 128 -7.17 -9.97 -10.03
CA LYS A 128 -8.02 -10.27 -8.86
C LYS A 128 -7.27 -10.82 -7.64
N ILE A 129 -6.05 -10.35 -7.43
CA ILE A 129 -5.18 -10.85 -6.37
C ILE A 129 -5.22 -9.97 -5.12
N HIS A 130 -5.26 -10.64 -3.98
CA HIS A 130 -5.14 -10.04 -2.66
C HIS A 130 -3.83 -10.54 -2.02
N TYR A 131 -3.01 -9.60 -1.59
CA TYR A 131 -1.81 -9.86 -0.81
C TYR A 131 -2.17 -9.78 0.67
N TYR A 132 -1.77 -10.77 1.45
CA TYR A 132 -2.08 -10.84 2.88
C TYR A 132 -0.82 -10.52 3.66
N ILE A 133 -0.89 -9.55 4.55
CA ILE A 133 0.24 -9.16 5.37
C ILE A 133 -0.15 -9.09 6.85
N ASN A 134 0.82 -9.37 7.70
CA ASN A 134 0.77 -9.05 9.12
C ASN A 134 1.70 -7.87 9.43
N LEU A 135 1.21 -6.91 10.20
CA LEU A 135 2.00 -5.79 10.72
C LEU A 135 2.31 -5.98 12.20
N THR A 136 3.59 -6.07 12.55
CA THR A 136 4.05 -6.12 13.94
C THR A 136 4.88 -4.88 14.26
N LYS A 137 4.49 -4.12 15.29
CA LYS A 137 5.32 -3.02 15.82
C LYS A 137 6.52 -3.62 16.57
N MET A 138 7.73 -3.25 16.15
CA MET A 138 8.97 -3.66 16.83
C MET A 138 9.40 -2.61 17.85
N ASP A 139 9.33 -1.34 17.46
CA ASP A 139 9.72 -0.18 18.29
C ASP A 139 8.95 1.06 17.83
N ASP A 140 9.16 2.20 18.48
CA ASP A 140 8.62 3.49 18.05
C ASP A 140 9.05 3.80 16.61
N ASN A 141 8.05 3.92 15.73
CA ASN A 141 8.18 4.14 14.28
C ASN A 141 8.86 2.99 13.50
N ILE A 142 9.07 1.81 14.10
CA ILE A 142 9.62 0.63 13.41
C ILE A 142 8.57 -0.47 13.35
N TYR A 143 8.22 -0.87 12.13
CA TYR A 143 7.23 -1.90 11.84
C TYR A 143 7.85 -3.01 10.99
N ILE A 144 7.52 -4.24 11.35
CA ILE A 144 7.82 -5.43 10.55
C ILE A 144 6.59 -5.73 9.72
N ILE A 145 6.77 -5.75 8.40
CA ILE A 145 5.75 -6.19 7.44
C ILE A 145 6.09 -7.61 7.05
N LYS A 146 5.22 -8.55 7.42
CA LYS A 146 5.39 -9.97 7.08
C LYS A 146 4.36 -10.34 6.03
N ASP A 147 4.84 -10.85 4.89
CA ASP A 147 3.99 -11.49 3.89
C ASP A 147 3.47 -12.82 4.45
N GLU A 148 2.16 -13.01 4.43
CA GLU A 148 1.50 -14.26 4.76
C GLU A 148 1.28 -14.99 3.44
N ALA A 149 2.14 -15.98 3.17
CA ALA A 149 2.11 -16.76 1.95
C ALA A 149 0.68 -17.20 1.59
N TYR A 150 0.39 -17.21 0.28
CA TYR A 150 -0.86 -17.72 -0.31
C TYR A 150 -1.40 -18.91 0.50
N SER A 151 -2.60 -18.72 1.09
CA SER A 151 -3.31 -19.72 1.86
C SER A 151 -3.13 -21.11 1.26
N SER A 152 -2.57 -22.04 2.04
CA SER A 152 -2.44 -23.44 1.60
C SER A 152 -3.79 -24.09 1.31
N PHE A 153 -4.89 -23.50 1.81
CA PHE A 153 -6.27 -23.83 1.46
C PHE A 153 -7.18 -22.63 1.76
N THR A 154 -8.19 -22.42 0.91
CA THR A 154 -9.25 -21.42 1.13
C THR A 154 -10.50 -22.14 1.64
N CYS A 155 -11.06 -21.69 2.77
CA CYS A 155 -12.33 -22.19 3.28
C CYS A 155 -13.37 -21.07 3.20
N HIS A 156 -14.52 -21.35 2.59
CA HIS A 156 -15.67 -20.45 2.62
C HIS A 156 -16.52 -20.83 3.84
N ALA A 157 -16.61 -19.94 4.82
CA ALA A 157 -17.58 -20.08 5.90
C ALA A 157 -18.94 -19.57 5.41
N ASP A 158 -19.96 -20.43 5.48
CA ASP A 158 -21.34 -20.00 5.27
C ASP A 158 -21.77 -19.06 6.41
N LYS A 159 -22.58 -18.04 6.05
CA LYS A 159 -23.20 -17.12 7.01
C LYS A 159 -24.37 -17.77 7.72
#